data_AF-A0A354FRL3-F1
#
_entry.id   AF-A0A354FRL3-F1
#
_cell.length_a   1.000
_cell.length_b   1.000
_cell.length_c   1.000
_cell.angle_alpha   90.00
_cell.angle_beta   90.00
_cell.angle_gamma   90.00
#
_symmetry.space_group_name_H-M   'P 1'
#
loop_
_entity.id
_entity.type
_entity.pdbx_description
1 polymer ?
#
loop_
_entity_poly.entity_id
_entity_poly.type
_entity_poly.pdbx_seq_one_letter_code
_entity_poly.pdbx_strand_id
1 'polypeptide(L)' 'MGFDGQLYDRLKDVRTRLAKAAQVPAYVIFPNNTLEHLARLRPKTMDAGLLVKGIGEAKAEKYLEPFLKVIRQVDQGE' A
#
# COMPACT_ATOMS: atom_id res chain seq x y z
N MET A 1 -5.52 14.46 -13.21
CA MET A 1 -6.11 13.29 -12.53
C MET A 1 -5.23 12.94 -11.34
N GLY A 2 -5.53 13.52 -10.18
CA GLY A 2 -4.74 13.37 -8.96
C GLY A 2 -5.21 12.16 -8.14
N PHE A 3 -4.26 11.39 -7.61
CA PHE A 3 -4.54 10.46 -6.53
C PHE A 3 -4.70 11.24 -5.22
N ASP A 4 -5.43 10.68 -4.25
CA ASP A 4 -5.62 11.31 -2.95
C ASP A 4 -4.28 11.48 -2.24
N GLY A 5 -3.81 12.72 -2.13
CA GLY A 5 -2.50 13.03 -1.54
C GLY A 5 -2.40 12.56 -0.10
N GLN A 6 -3.50 12.65 0.66
CA GLN A 6 -3.59 12.15 2.03
C GLN A 6 -3.45 10.63 2.09
N LEU A 7 -4.12 9.89 1.22
CA LEU A 7 -3.99 8.44 1.16
C LEU A 7 -2.56 8.04 0.79
N TYR A 8 -2.00 8.67 -0.25
CA TYR A 8 -0.64 8.38 -0.69
C TYR A 8 0.39 8.62 0.42
N ASP A 9 0.24 9.69 1.20
CA ASP A 9 1.14 9.97 2.32
C ASP A 9 1.00 8.93 3.44
N ARG A 10 -0.22 8.53 3.80
CA ARG A 10 -0.44 7.43 4.76
C ARG A 10 0.14 6.10 4.27
N LEU A 11 0.04 5.78 2.97
CA LEU A 11 0.65 4.58 2.39
C LEU A 11 2.19 4.64 2.42
N LYS A 12 2.78 5.81 2.13
CA LYS A 12 4.24 6.02 2.27
C LYS A 12 4.72 5.81 3.70
N ASP A 13 3.94 6.25 4.67
CA ASP A 13 4.26 6.09 6.08
C ASP A 13 4.21 4.60 6.50
N VAL A 14 3.17 3.86 6.10
CA VAL A 14 3.09 2.40 6.30
C VAL A 14 4.30 1.70 5.68
N ARG A 15 4.64 2.02 4.43
CA ARG A 15 5.81 1.46 3.75
C ARG A 15 7.08 1.72 4.54
N THR A 16 7.26 2.94 5.04
CA THR A 16 8.45 3.32 5.82
C THR A 16 8.53 2.54 7.12
N ARG A 17 7.40 2.34 7.81
CA ARG A 17 7.34 1.51 9.02
C ARG A 17 7.71 0.06 8.74
N LEU A 18 7.16 -0.54 7.68
CA LEU A 18 7.47 -1.91 7.27
C LEU A 18 8.93 -2.08 6.85
N ALA A 19 9.46 -1.11 6.10
CA ALA A 19 10.84 -1.10 5.66
C ALA A 19 11.81 -1.07 6.85
N LYS A 20 11.54 -0.21 7.85
CA LYS A 20 12.29 -0.18 9.10
C LYS A 20 12.20 -1.49 9.87
N ALA A 21 10.99 -2.05 10.01
CA ALA A 21 10.78 -3.31 10.73
C ALA A 21 11.51 -4.50 10.06
N ALA A 22 11.55 -4.52 8.72
CA ALA A 22 12.25 -5.54 7.95
C ALA A 22 13.74 -5.19 7.70
N GLN A 23 14.23 -4.06 8.20
CA GLN A 23 15.59 -3.54 7.94
C GLN A 23 15.98 -3.51 6.44
N VAL A 24 14.99 -3.25 5.58
CA VAL A 24 15.20 -3.13 4.12
C VAL A 24 14.84 -1.74 3.63
N PRO A 25 15.37 -1.30 2.48
CA PRO A 25 14.94 -0.06 1.86
C PRO A 25 13.45 -0.06 1.50
N ALA A 26 12.79 1.10 1.58
CA ALA A 26 11.34 1.20 1.36
C ALA A 26 10.87 0.69 -0.01
N TYR A 27 11.68 0.86 -1.06
CA TYR A 27 11.36 0.37 -2.40
C TYR A 27 11.30 -1.17 -2.49
N VAL A 28 11.89 -1.91 -1.54
CA VAL A 28 11.86 -3.37 -1.48
C VAL A 28 10.46 -3.87 -1.09
N ILE A 29 9.81 -3.17 -0.15
CA ILE A 29 8.44 -3.46 0.29
C ILE A 29 7.50 -3.26 -0.91
N PHE A 30 7.33 -2.02 -1.35
CA PHE A 30 6.63 -1.69 -2.59
C PHE A 30 7.27 -0.46 -3.28
N PRO A 31 7.49 -0.51 -4.60
CA PRO A 31 7.99 0.63 -5.35
C PRO A 31 6.94 1.75 -5.42
N ASN A 32 7.38 2.96 -5.75
CA ASN A 32 6.49 4.13 -5.84
C ASN A 32 5.32 3.89 -6.81
N ASN A 33 5.56 3.23 -7.94
CA ASN A 33 4.51 2.91 -8.92
C ASN A 33 3.38 2.08 -8.29
N THR A 34 3.73 1.06 -7.50
CA THR A 34 2.74 0.24 -6.78
C THR A 34 1.96 1.05 -5.74
N LEU A 35 2.61 1.96 -5.01
CA LEU A 35 1.90 2.88 -4.09
C LEU A 35 0.91 3.78 -4.82
N GLU A 36 1.29 4.33 -5.98
CA GLU A 36 0.40 5.14 -6.80
C GLU A 36 -0.80 4.33 -7.29
N HIS A 37 -0.57 3.09 -7.73
CA HIS A 37 -1.65 2.18 -8.11
C HIS A 37 -2.56 1.83 -6.92
N LEU A 38 -2.01 1.57 -5.74
CA LEU A 38 -2.78 1.33 -4.51
C LEU A 38 -3.63 2.56 -4.14
N ALA A 39 -3.07 3.76 -4.24
CA ALA A 39 -3.79 5.01 -3.95
C ALA A 39 -4.92 5.29 -4.96
N ARG A 40 -4.74 4.87 -6.22
CA ARG A 40 -5.75 5.02 -7.29
C ARG A 40 -6.85 3.95 -7.22
N LEU A 41 -6.47 2.69 -7.09
CA LEU A 41 -7.38 1.54 -7.11
C LEU A 41 -8.07 1.31 -5.76
N ARG A 42 -7.46 1.77 -4.66
CA ARG A 42 -7.97 1.66 -3.29
C ARG A 42 -8.49 0.26 -2.98
N PRO A 43 -7.69 -0.81 -3.20
CA PRO A 43 -8.15 -2.16 -2.89
C PRO A 43 -8.52 -2.25 -1.42
N LYS A 44 -9.67 -2.86 -1.15
CA LYS A 44 -10.17 -3.12 0.21
C LYS A 44 -10.02 -4.59 0.60
N THR A 45 -9.51 -5.44 -0.28
CA THR A 45 -9.35 -6.89 -0.06
C THR A 45 -7.98 -7.35 -0.56
N MET A 46 -7.52 -8.49 -0.06
CA MET A 46 -6.24 -9.09 -0.48
C MET A 46 -6.25 -9.43 -1.97
N ASP A 47 -7.36 -10.01 -2.44
CA ASP A 47 -7.59 -10.35 -3.84
C ASP A 47 -7.48 -9.12 -4.76
N ALA A 48 -8.15 -8.02 -4.39
CA ALA A 48 -8.06 -6.77 -5.14
C ALA A 48 -6.65 -6.15 -5.11
N GLY A 49 -5.90 -6.35 -4.02
CA GLY A 49 -4.51 -5.93 -3.94
C GLY A 49 -3.57 -6.79 -4.78
N LEU A 50 -3.84 -8.08 -4.96
CA LEU A 50 -3.08 -8.96 -5.86
C LEU A 50 -3.25 -8.58 -7.34
N LEU A 51 -4.39 -7.98 -7.70
CA LEU A 51 -4.60 -7.42 -9.04
C LEU A 51 -3.72 -6.18 -9.34
N VAL A 52 -3.07 -5.61 -8.31
CA VAL A 52 -2.22 -4.43 -8.48
C VAL A 52 -0.87 -4.84 -9.06
N LYS A 53 -0.53 -4.23 -10.21
CA LYS A 53 0.74 -4.47 -10.90
C LYS A 53 1.93 -4.15 -9.98
N GLY A 54 2.80 -5.15 -9.78
CA GLY A 54 3.99 -5.05 -8.93
C GLY A 54 3.82 -5.62 -7.52
N ILE A 55 2.63 -6.12 -7.18
CA ILE A 55 2.38 -6.89 -5.96
C ILE A 55 2.37 -8.38 -6.34
N GLY A 56 3.34 -9.14 -5.85
CA GLY A 56 3.33 -10.60 -5.94
C GLY A 56 2.75 -11.24 -4.68
N GLU A 57 2.25 -12.47 -4.78
CA GLU A 57 1.59 -13.21 -3.68
C GLU A 57 2.41 -13.20 -2.38
N ALA A 58 3.69 -13.56 -2.45
CA ALA A 58 4.57 -13.59 -1.27
C ALA A 58 4.74 -12.23 -0.57
N LYS A 59 4.73 -11.11 -1.33
CA LYS A 59 4.79 -9.76 -0.76
C LYS A 59 3.41 -9.32 -0.24
N ALA A 60 2.35 -9.77 -0.92
CA ALA A 60 1.00 -9.45 -0.51
C ALA A 60 0.71 -10.00 0.88
N GLU A 61 0.96 -11.28 1.10
CA GLU A 61 0.73 -11.91 2.41
C GLU A 61 1.52 -11.26 3.55
N LYS A 62 2.77 -10.82 3.28
CA LYS A 62 3.61 -10.18 4.30
C LYS A 62 3.30 -8.72 4.54
N TYR A 63 3.00 -7.97 3.49
CA TYR A 63 3.04 -6.51 3.54
C TYR A 63 1.73 -5.85 3.15
N LEU A 64 0.81 -6.50 2.40
CA LEU A 64 -0.38 -5.84 1.85
C LEU A 64 -1.44 -5.51 2.92
N GLU A 65 -1.61 -6.38 3.92
CA GLU A 65 -2.61 -6.18 4.98
C GLU A 65 -2.58 -4.79 5.64
N PRO A 66 -1.44 -4.26 6.11
CA PRO A 66 -1.38 -2.92 6.69
C PRO A 66 -1.71 -1.79 5.69
N PHE A 67 -1.44 -1.96 4.38
CA PHE A 67 -1.88 -0.98 3.38
C PHE A 67 -3.40 -1.01 3.21
N LEU A 68 -4.00 -2.20 3.11
CA LEU A 68 -5.46 -2.34 3.01
C LEU A 68 -6.16 -1.74 4.23
N LYS A 69 -5.58 -1.90 5.43
CA LYS A 69 -6.10 -1.30 6.66
C LYS A 69 -6.15 0.23 6.55
N VAL A 70 -5.08 0.87 6.08
CA VAL A 70 -5.05 2.33 5.89
C VAL A 70 -6.03 2.78 4.82
N ILE A 71 -6.13 2.05 3.69
CA ILE A 71 -7.08 2.36 2.62
C ILE A 71 -8.52 2.32 3.16
N ARG A 72 -8.86 1.27 3.91
CA ARG A 72 -10.17 1.14 4.55
C ARG A 72 -10.42 2.29 5.53
N GLN A 73 -9.44 2.68 6.34
CA GLN A 73 -9.58 3.80 7.28
C GLN A 73 -9.87 5.13 6.57
N VAL A 74 -9.14 5.45 5.51
CA VAL A 74 -9.36 6.69 4.75
C VAL A 74 -10.73 6.70 4.07
N ASP A 75 -11.18 5.55 3.57
CA ASP A 75 -12.49 5.42 2.91
C ASP A 75 -13.66 5.41 3.89
N GLN A 76 -13.46 4.91 5.11
CA GLN A 76 -14.46 4.86 6.18
C GLN A 76 -14.66 6.21 6.90
N GLY A 77 -13.93 7.26 6.51
CA GLY A 77 -14.17 8.63 6.94
C GLY A 77 -13.49 9.01 8.26
N GLU A 78 -12.45 9.83 8.13
CA GLU A 78 -12.13 10.93 9.06
C GLU A 78 -12.31 12.24 8.28
#